data_AF-A0A4R0UYK9-F1
#
_entry.id   AF-A0A4R0UYK9-F1
#
_cell.length_a   1.000
_cell.length_b   1.000
_cell.length_c   1.000
_cell.angle_alpha   90.00
_cell.angle_beta   90.00
_cell.angle_gamma   90.00
#
_symmetry.space_group_name_H-M   'P 1'
#
loop_
_entity.id
_entity.type
_entity.pdbx_description
1 polymer ?
#
loop_
_entity_poly.entity_id
_entity_poly.type
_entity_poly.pdbx_seq_one_letter_code
_entity_poly.pdbx_strand_id
1 'polypeptide(L)'
;MYEEHEDGSFTLHMCEWYEQGRRLVGEYETLADGSGFAVTDEWSTCSKVVVNHPLTRPDGTVMPGISRLRRFDWKVGPDGGLRADDYEIWERELREQAEHDRFDGELRSLGVLGDGESIFD
;
A
#
# COMPACT_ATOMS: atom_id res chain seq x y z
N MET A 1 -6.24 5.90 -9.04
CA MET A 1 -7.13 7.07 -9.12
C MET A 1 -6.78 8.01 -7.97
N TYR A 2 -6.52 9.29 -8.24
CA TYR A 2 -6.20 10.29 -7.22
C TYR A 2 -7.38 11.21 -6.93
N GLU A 3 -7.48 11.69 -5.70
CA GLU A 3 -8.42 12.75 -5.31
C GLU A 3 -7.66 14.08 -5.29
N GLU A 4 -8.00 14.99 -6.21
CA GLU A 4 -7.45 16.34 -6.25
C GLU A 4 -8.24 17.25 -5.31
N HIS A 5 -7.53 17.96 -4.43
CA HIS A 5 -8.08 18.88 -3.44
C HIS A 5 -8.10 20.31 -3.98
N GLU A 6 -8.95 21.16 -3.42
CA GLU A 6 -9.12 22.56 -3.86
C GLU A 6 -7.83 23.40 -3.77
N ASP A 7 -6.88 22.99 -2.93
CA ASP A 7 -5.58 23.66 -2.76
C ASP A 7 -4.54 23.22 -3.81
N GLY A 8 -4.90 22.31 -4.72
CA GLY A 8 -4.02 21.73 -5.74
C GLY A 8 -3.20 20.53 -5.26
N SER A 9 -3.32 20.13 -3.99
CA SER A 9 -2.79 18.85 -3.51
C SER A 9 -3.61 17.69 -4.08
N PHE A 10 -3.06 16.49 -4.08
CA PHE A 10 -3.84 15.31 -4.40
C PHE A 10 -3.49 14.13 -3.50
N THR A 11 -4.43 13.21 -3.35
CA THR A 11 -4.27 11.99 -2.58
C THR A 11 -4.27 10.80 -3.52
N LEU A 12 -3.19 10.03 -3.49
CA LEU A 12 -3.09 8.74 -4.17
C LEU A 12 -3.54 7.64 -3.21
N HIS A 13 -4.58 6.90 -3.61
CA HIS A 13 -4.96 5.68 -2.90
C HIS A 13 -4.01 4.57 -3.32
N MET A 14 -3.26 4.06 -2.38
CA MET A 14 -2.19 3.12 -2.62
C MET A 14 -2.44 1.83 -1.82
N CYS A 15 -1.84 0.74 -2.29
CA CYS A 15 -1.83 -0.51 -1.57
C CYS A 15 -0.47 -1.21 -1.63
N GLU A 16 -0.21 -1.97 -0.59
CA GLU A 16 0.87 -2.94 -0.50
C GLU A 16 0.24 -4.32 -0.30
N TRP A 17 0.70 -5.31 -1.05
CA TRP A 17 0.28 -6.68 -0.82
C TRP A 17 1.41 -7.68 -0.98
N TYR A 18 1.22 -8.84 -0.37
CA TYR A 18 2.13 -9.97 -0.46
C TYR A 18 1.44 -11.12 -1.17
N GLU A 19 2.03 -11.59 -2.26
CA GLU A 19 1.56 -12.74 -3.01
C GLU A 19 2.75 -13.66 -3.30
N GLN A 20 2.62 -14.95 -2.98
CA GLN A 20 3.70 -15.94 -3.15
C GLN A 20 5.03 -15.53 -2.48
N GLY A 21 4.95 -14.82 -1.34
CA GLY A 21 6.13 -14.33 -0.63
C GLY A 21 6.81 -13.11 -1.28
N ARG A 22 6.24 -12.56 -2.35
CA ARG A 22 6.74 -11.35 -3.02
C ARG A 22 5.91 -10.15 -2.59
N ARG A 23 6.59 -9.07 -2.25
CA ARG A 23 5.99 -7.77 -1.95
C ARG A 23 5.68 -7.05 -3.25
N LEU A 24 4.47 -6.50 -3.34
CA LEU A 24 3.95 -5.75 -4.48
C LEU A 24 3.28 -4.47 -3.98
N VAL A 25 3.30 -3.46 -4.82
CA VAL A 25 2.78 -2.12 -4.55
C VAL A 25 2.06 -1.62 -5.79
N GLY A 26 0.97 -0.90 -5.61
CA GLY A 26 0.27 -0.21 -6.69
C GLY A 26 -0.78 0.75 -6.18
N GLU A 27 -1.39 1.50 -7.10
CA GLU A 27 -2.58 2.27 -6.75
C GLU A 27 -3.74 1.31 -6.45
N TYR A 28 -4.57 1.67 -5.48
CA TYR A 28 -5.75 0.91 -5.11
C TYR A 28 -6.99 1.59 -5.68
N GLU A 29 -7.84 0.80 -6.34
CA GLU A 29 -9.15 1.27 -6.81
C GLU A 29 -10.25 0.30 -6.36
N THR A 30 -11.43 0.86 -6.11
CA THR A 30 -12.64 0.10 -5.76
C THR A 30 -13.65 0.26 -6.89
N LEU A 31 -14.07 -0.87 -7.48
CA LEU A 31 -15.08 -0.89 -8.55
C LEU A 31 -16.48 -0.58 -7.99
N ALA A 32 -17.41 -0.29 -8.90
CA ALA A 32 -18.81 -0.06 -8.57
C ALA A 32 -19.49 -1.25 -7.88
N ASP A 33 -18.98 -2.47 -8.07
CA ASP A 33 -19.47 -3.66 -7.38
C ASP A 33 -18.86 -3.84 -5.98
N GLY A 34 -17.97 -2.95 -5.54
CA GLY A 34 -17.27 -2.99 -4.26
C GLY A 34 -15.98 -3.82 -4.26
N SER A 35 -15.63 -4.47 -5.37
CA SER A 35 -14.38 -5.22 -5.48
C SER A 35 -13.18 -4.27 -5.56
N GLY A 36 -12.07 -4.69 -4.97
CA GLY A 36 -10.85 -3.90 -4.89
C GLY A 36 -9.76 -4.50 -5.77
N PHE A 37 -9.01 -3.66 -6.46
CA PHE A 37 -7.95 -4.09 -7.35
C PHE A 37 -6.76 -3.12 -7.29
N ALA A 38 -5.58 -3.67 -7.54
CA ALA A 38 -4.40 -2.85 -7.78
C ALA A 38 -4.37 -2.44 -9.26
N VAL A 39 -4.22 -1.15 -9.48
CA VAL A 39 -3.92 -0.55 -10.78
C VAL A 39 -2.44 -0.23 -10.77
N THR A 40 -1.64 -1.02 -11.46
CA THR A 40 -0.26 -0.59 -11.78
C THR A 40 -0.26 -0.05 -13.19
N ASP A 41 -0.18 1.27 -13.31
CA ASP A 41 0.23 1.92 -14.56
C ASP A 41 1.75 2.06 -14.62
N GLU A 42 2.28 2.34 -15.81
CA GLU A 42 3.69 2.63 -16.06
C GLU A 42 4.05 4.02 -15.50
N TRP A 43 4.63 4.05 -14.31
CA TRP A 43 5.26 5.26 -13.79
C TRP A 43 6.61 5.42 -14.49
N SER A 44 7.03 6.66 -14.75
CA SER A 44 8.10 7.14 -15.66
C SER A 44 9.48 6.45 -15.62
N THR A 45 9.66 5.39 -14.83
CA THR A 45 10.83 4.54 -14.69
C THR A 45 10.47 3.06 -14.92
N CYS A 46 9.99 2.73 -16.13
CA CYS A 46 10.03 1.41 -16.77
C CYS A 46 10.36 0.19 -15.87
N SER A 47 9.38 -0.42 -15.18
CA SER A 47 9.33 -1.89 -14.95
C SER A 47 8.12 -2.40 -14.15
N LYS A 48 7.39 -3.32 -14.82
CA LYS A 48 6.46 -4.36 -14.34
C LYS A 48 5.07 -3.94 -13.87
N VAL A 49 4.27 -3.70 -14.91
CA VAL A 49 2.81 -3.56 -14.96
C VAL A 49 2.08 -4.87 -14.59
N VAL A 50 1.21 -4.83 -13.58
CA VAL A 50 0.06 -5.72 -13.40
C VAL A 50 -1.21 -4.86 -13.39
N VAL A 51 -1.73 -4.53 -14.58
CA VAL A 51 -3.03 -3.86 -14.66
C VAL A 51 -4.11 -4.80 -14.13
N ASN A 52 -4.97 -4.31 -13.24
CA ASN A 52 -6.15 -5.01 -12.73
C ASN A 52 -5.83 -6.30 -11.94
N HIS A 53 -4.94 -6.22 -10.95
CA HIS A 53 -4.75 -7.34 -10.03
C HIS A 53 -5.88 -7.37 -8.99
N PRO A 54 -6.76 -8.38 -8.96
CA PRO A 54 -7.87 -8.41 -8.01
C PRO A 54 -7.34 -8.66 -6.59
N LEU A 55 -7.64 -7.72 -5.69
CA LEU A 55 -7.18 -7.76 -4.30
C LEU A 55 -8.29 -8.18 -3.34
N THR A 56 -9.51 -7.67 -3.57
CA THR A 56 -10.68 -8.01 -2.74
C THR A 56 -11.93 -8.26 -3.57
N ARG A 57 -12.75 -9.19 -3.08
CA ARG A 57 -14.12 -9.40 -3.58
C ARG A 57 -15.02 -8.21 -3.22
N PRO A 58 -16.23 -8.12 -3.83
CA PRO A 58 -17.27 -7.16 -3.47
C PRO A 58 -17.57 -7.02 -1.97
N ASP A 59 -17.46 -8.12 -1.21
CA ASP A 59 -17.69 -8.16 0.24
C ASP A 59 -16.46 -7.71 1.07
N GLY A 60 -15.40 -7.23 0.41
CA GLY A 60 -14.16 -6.79 1.04
C GLY A 60 -13.21 -7.93 1.42
N THR A 61 -13.57 -9.20 1.19
CA THR A 61 -12.69 -10.32 1.51
C THR A 61 -11.48 -10.37 0.57
N VAL A 62 -10.30 -10.59 1.16
CA VAL A 62 -9.04 -10.68 0.41
C VAL A 62 -9.02 -11.91 -0.51
N MET A 63 -8.49 -11.73 -1.72
CA MET A 63 -8.37 -12.82 -2.70
C MET A 63 -7.40 -13.90 -2.21
N PRO A 64 -7.68 -15.20 -2.47
CA PRO A 64 -6.79 -16.28 -2.09
C PRO A 64 -5.40 -16.10 -2.71
N GLY A 65 -4.34 -16.40 -1.93
CA GLY A 65 -2.96 -16.23 -2.37
C GLY A 65 -2.32 -14.91 -1.93
N ILE A 66 -3.15 -13.92 -1.59
CA ILE A 66 -2.69 -12.70 -0.94
C ILE A 66 -2.59 -12.96 0.56
N SER A 67 -1.37 -12.98 1.08
CA SER A 67 -1.10 -13.26 2.50
C SER A 67 -1.23 -12.01 3.38
N ARG A 68 -1.10 -10.83 2.79
CA ARG A 68 -1.30 -9.54 3.47
C ARG A 68 -1.70 -8.49 2.46
N LEU A 69 -2.65 -7.63 2.84
CA LEU A 69 -3.07 -6.46 2.08
C LEU A 69 -3.15 -5.27 3.02
N ARG A 70 -2.48 -4.18 2.66
CA ARG A 70 -2.54 -2.88 3.34
C ARG A 70 -2.93 -1.81 2.35
N ARG A 71 -3.72 -0.86 2.82
CA ARG A 71 -4.19 0.31 2.06
C ARG A 71 -3.79 1.56 2.82
N PHE A 72 -3.39 2.58 2.09
CA PHE A 72 -3.04 3.86 2.68
C PHE A 72 -3.19 4.97 1.64
N ASP A 73 -3.42 6.17 2.16
CA ASP A 73 -3.62 7.36 1.36
C ASP A 73 -2.34 8.19 1.41
N TRP A 74 -1.73 8.42 0.25
CA TRP A 74 -0.53 9.23 0.14
C TRP A 74 -0.89 10.64 -0.34
N LYS A 75 -0.67 11.62 0.54
CA LYS A 75 -0.95 13.03 0.26
C LYS A 75 0.27 13.69 -0.38
N VAL A 76 0.07 14.23 -1.57
CA VAL A 76 1.08 14.94 -2.35
C VAL A 76 0.71 16.41 -2.42
N GLY A 77 1.61 17.29 -1.98
CA GLY A 77 1.36 18.73 -1.88
C GLY A 77 1.25 19.44 -3.24
N PRO A 78 0.66 20.65 -3.29
CA PRO A 78 0.34 21.35 -4.52
C PRO A 78 1.56 21.79 -5.35
N ASP A 79 2.69 22.05 -4.70
CA ASP A 79 3.94 22.49 -5.34
C ASP A 79 4.88 21.33 -5.71
N GLY A 80 4.52 20.11 -5.32
CA GLY A 80 5.32 18.90 -5.44
C GLY A 80 4.60 17.87 -6.30
N GLY A 81 4.35 18.16 -7.58
CA GLY A 81 3.96 17.08 -8.49
C GLY A 81 4.89 15.88 -8.34
N LEU A 82 4.38 14.65 -8.48
CA LEU A 82 5.09 13.39 -8.14
C LEU A 82 6.56 13.40 -8.58
N ARG A 83 7.47 13.64 -7.64
CA ARG A 83 8.90 13.56 -7.91
C ARG A 83 9.36 12.13 -7.62
N ALA A 84 10.39 11.69 -8.35
CA ALA A 84 11.05 10.42 -8.05
C ALA A 84 11.52 10.35 -6.59
N ASP A 85 11.96 11.49 -6.02
CA ASP A 85 12.38 11.59 -4.63
C ASP A 85 11.23 11.34 -3.64
N ASP A 86 10.01 11.78 -3.97
CA ASP A 86 8.82 11.54 -3.13
C ASP A 86 8.54 10.03 -3.05
N TYR A 87 8.78 9.29 -4.13
CA TYR A 87 8.70 7.83 -4.15
C TYR A 87 9.81 7.16 -3.35
N GLU A 88 11.06 7.63 -3.44
CA GLU A 88 12.17 7.06 -2.65
C GLU A 88 11.95 7.24 -1.14
N ILE A 89 11.45 8.42 -0.74
CA ILE A 89 11.05 8.70 0.64
C ILE A 89 9.95 7.74 1.07
N TRP A 90 8.92 7.60 0.24
CA TRP A 90 7.79 6.72 0.50
C TRP A 90 8.17 5.22 0.56
N GLU A 91 9.04 4.75 -0.33
CA GLU A 91 9.59 3.38 -0.27
C GLU A 91 10.40 3.16 1.00
N ARG A 92 11.16 4.18 1.45
CA ARG A 92 11.93 4.10 2.69
C ARG A 92 10.99 3.95 3.89
N GLU A 93 9.98 4.81 4.00
CA GLU A 93 8.99 4.77 5.09
C GLU A 93 8.27 3.41 5.15
N LEU A 94 7.92 2.84 4.00
CA LEU A 94 7.34 1.49 3.95
C LEU A 94 8.28 0.39 4.40
N ARG A 95 9.56 0.46 4.00
CA ARG A 95 10.55 -0.54 4.43
C ARG A 95 10.75 -0.47 5.94
N GLU A 96 10.84 0.74 6.49
CA GLU A 96 10.89 0.97 7.93
C GLU A 96 9.65 0.39 8.61
N GLN A 97 8.45 0.65 8.09
CA GLN A 97 7.21 0.09 8.65
C GLN A 97 7.17 -1.45 8.56
N ALA A 98 7.65 -2.05 7.47
CA ALA A 98 7.71 -3.50 7.32
C ALA A 98 8.71 -4.13 8.31
N GLU A 99 9.82 -3.45 8.60
CA GLU A 99 10.76 -3.85 9.64
C GLU A 99 10.14 -3.74 11.03
N HIS A 100 9.40 -2.66 11.31
CA HIS A 100 8.65 -2.51 12.56
C HIS A 100 7.65 -3.64 12.75
N ASP A 101 6.85 -3.96 11.73
CA ASP A 101 5.88 -5.06 11.81
C ASP A 101 6.54 -6.41 12.04
N ARG A 102 7.69 -6.64 11.39
CA ARG A 102 8.46 -7.87 11.57
C ARG A 102 8.93 -7.95 13.01
N PHE A 103 9.48 -6.87 13.55
CA PHE A 103 9.97 -6.82 14.92
C PHE A 103 8.83 -7.03 15.93
N ASP A 104 7.70 -6.38 15.74
CA ASP A 104 6.51 -6.60 16.56
C ASP A 104 6.01 -8.05 16.44
N GLY A 105 6.06 -8.65 15.25
CA GLY A 105 5.74 -10.06 15.04
C GLY A 105 6.67 -11.01 15.81
N GLU A 106 7.97 -10.72 15.85
CA GLU A 106 8.95 -11.45 16.66
C GLU A 106 8.64 -11.29 18.16
N LEU A 107 8.33 -10.09 18.63
CA LEU A 107 7.96 -9.83 20.04
C LEU A 107 6.65 -10.51 20.45
N ARG A 108 5.63 -10.52 19.58
CA ARG A 108 4.38 -11.28 19.81
C ARG A 108 4.64 -12.77 19.90
N SER A 109 5.53 -13.31 19.05
CA SER A 109 5.92 -14.72 19.09
C SER A 109 6.63 -15.10 20.40
N LEU A 110 7.31 -14.14 21.03
CA LEU A 110 7.95 -14.31 22.35
C LEU A 110 6.99 -14.05 23.52
N GLY A 111 5.73 -13.66 23.25
CA GLY A 111 4.74 -13.31 24.28
C GLY A 111 5.03 -11.98 24.98
N VAL A 112 5.87 -11.12 24.39
CA VAL A 112 6.22 -9.79 24.93
C VAL A 112 5.14 -8.75 24.59
N LEU A 113 4.50 -8.89 23.42
CA LEU A 113 3.41 -8.05 22.96
C LEU A 113 2.13 -8.87 22.78
N GLY A 114 0.99 -8.24 23.04
CA GLY A 114 -0.34 -8.73 22.70
C GLY A 114 -0.71 -8.51 21.23
N ASP A 115 -1.84 -9.09 20.83
CA ASP A 115 -2.40 -8.91 19.49
C ASP A 115 -2.79 -7.44 19.28
N GLY A 116 -2.22 -6.82 18.24
CA GLY A 116 -2.46 -5.42 17.90
C GLY A 116 -1.60 -4.41 18.64
N GLU A 117 -0.71 -4.83 19.55
CA GLU A 117 0.23 -3.93 20.22
C GLU A 117 1.49 -3.69 19.36
N SER A 118 2.00 -2.46 19.33
CA SER A 118 3.28 -2.08 18.70
C SER A 118 4.15 -1.31 19.69
N ILE A 119 5.48 -1.45 19.59
CA ILE A 119 6.43 -0.62 20.35
C ILE A 119 6.78 0.71 19.65
N PHE A 120 6.29 0.89 18.43
CA PHE A 120 6.57 2.05 17.57
C PHE A 120 5.39 3.03 17.47
N ASP A 121 4.27 2.74 18.18
CA ASP A 121 3.09 3.60 18.33
C ASP A 121 3.26 4.68 19.42
#